data_AF-A0A8S0PAY2-F1
#
_entry.id   AF-A0A8S0PAY2-F1
#
_cell.length_a   1.000
_cell.length_b   1.000
_cell.length_c   1.000
_cell.angle_alpha   90.00
_cell.angle_beta   90.00
_cell.angle_gamma   90.00
#
_symmetry.space_group_name_H-M   'P 1'
#
loop_
_entity.id
_entity.type
_entity.pdbx_description
1 polymer ?
#
loop_
_entity_poly.entity_id
_entity_poly.type
_entity_poly.pdbx_seq_one_letter_code
_entity_poly.pdbx_strand_id
1 'polypeptide(L)'
;MMTALAWRLRMKDRQILPPHRHRSPLKKPTWIIVLVSLVSLFLVCAYVYPPQNSAACYVFSSHGCKALQNWLPPAPSRELTDDEIASRVVIRDILDIPPVIPKTPKIAFLFLTPGALPFEKLWDKFFQGHEGKFSVYVHASKDKPVHFSRYFFNREIRSGKVVWGTISMVDAEKRLLANALEDPDNLHFVLLSDSCIPLRNFDYIYNYLLYTNVSFVDSFEDPGPHGSGRYSEHMLPEVEKKDFRKGAQWFTMKRQHATIIMADSLYYTKFRIYCKPGMEYGRNCYSDEHYLPTFFHILDPAGIANWSVTHVDWSEGKWHPKAYRSQDVTFELMRNITSIVDSVHVTSNERKEIQIRPCLWNGNQPAMLLSSSSAIPLASSPAIPPASSPAIPTAGRDETTRPLIASCVMLIFDPPPEPQPKMKILRCRDRLRAIAHISKITGRLSPAYVEALEQVPKFKKNPSLLRNYLRSLV
;
A
#
# COMPACT_ATOMS: atom_id res chain seq x y z
N MET A 1 83.23 40.52 70.08
CA MET A 1 82.66 40.22 71.42
C MET A 1 81.52 39.23 71.23
N MET A 2 81.37 38.29 72.18
CA MET A 2 80.45 37.14 72.20
C MET A 2 80.94 35.88 71.44
N THR A 3 81.96 35.25 72.01
CA THR A 3 82.16 33.80 71.96
C THR A 3 81.44 33.19 73.16
N ALA A 4 80.52 32.24 72.93
CA ALA A 4 79.89 31.46 73.99
C ALA A 4 80.32 29.98 73.90
N LEU A 5 81.06 29.54 74.92
CA LEU A 5 81.09 28.16 75.42
C LEU A 5 79.66 27.83 75.96
N ALA A 6 79.11 26.61 76.09
CA ALA A 6 79.74 25.34 76.45
C ALA A 6 78.70 24.18 76.57
N TRP A 7 79.22 22.93 76.44
CA TRP A 7 78.88 21.67 77.16
C TRP A 7 77.61 20.81 76.90
N ARG A 8 77.83 19.76 76.09
CA ARG A 8 77.55 18.29 76.18
C ARG A 8 76.49 17.70 77.15
N LEU A 9 75.73 16.72 76.63
CA LEU A 9 75.73 15.28 77.02
C LEU A 9 74.93 14.43 76.00
N ARG A 10 75.61 13.64 75.15
CA ARG A 10 75.69 12.16 75.13
C ARG A 10 74.36 11.43 74.79
N MET A 11 74.32 10.82 73.60
CA MET A 11 74.13 9.36 73.40
C MET A 11 74.47 8.99 71.96
N LYS A 12 75.13 7.83 71.83
CA LYS A 12 75.62 7.18 70.62
C LYS A 12 74.46 6.90 69.67
N ASP A 13 74.63 7.15 68.37
CA ASP A 13 74.30 6.15 67.36
C ASP A 13 75.09 6.38 66.06
N ARG A 14 75.76 5.31 65.62
CA ARG A 14 76.55 5.26 64.39
C ARG A 14 75.61 5.22 63.19
N GLN A 15 75.68 6.21 62.31
CA GLN A 15 75.10 6.11 60.97
C GLN A 15 75.91 5.10 60.14
N ILE A 16 75.26 4.00 59.75
CA ILE A 16 75.75 3.05 58.77
C ILE A 16 75.23 3.53 57.40
N LEU A 17 76.12 4.06 56.56
CA LEU A 17 75.85 4.28 55.13
C LEU A 17 75.85 2.93 54.40
N PRO A 18 74.84 2.61 53.57
CA PRO A 18 74.81 1.37 52.81
C PRO A 18 75.80 1.40 51.62
N PRO A 19 76.29 0.23 51.16
CA PRO A 19 77.35 0.15 50.16
C PRO A 19 76.86 0.51 48.75
N HIS A 20 77.80 0.98 47.93
CA HIS A 20 77.64 1.25 46.51
C HIS A 20 77.15 -0.01 45.76
N ARG A 21 75.91 0.03 45.24
CA ARG A 21 75.39 -1.01 44.34
C ARG A 21 75.91 -0.76 42.92
N HIS A 22 76.57 -1.76 42.35
CA HIS A 22 76.92 -1.82 40.93
C HIS A 22 75.64 -1.76 40.08
N ARG A 23 75.49 -0.76 39.20
CA ARG A 23 74.43 -0.74 38.18
C ARG A 23 74.81 -1.73 37.07
N SER A 24 73.95 -2.70 36.81
CA SER A 24 74.00 -3.56 35.62
C SER A 24 73.58 -2.77 34.37
N PRO A 25 74.13 -3.09 33.18
CA PRO A 25 73.78 -2.38 31.96
C PRO A 25 72.33 -2.68 31.59
N LEU A 26 71.49 -1.64 31.46
CA LEU A 26 70.13 -1.76 30.96
C LEU A 26 70.17 -2.36 29.54
N LYS A 27 69.69 -3.60 29.40
CA LYS A 27 69.38 -4.18 28.09
C LYS A 27 68.40 -3.25 27.40
N LYS A 28 68.80 -2.69 26.26
CA LYS A 28 67.93 -1.81 25.45
C LYS A 28 66.61 -2.54 25.17
N PRO A 29 65.45 -1.87 25.23
CA PRO A 29 64.14 -2.48 25.05
C PRO A 29 63.85 -2.75 23.56
N THR A 30 64.82 -3.30 22.83
CA THR A 30 64.70 -3.61 21.39
C THR A 30 63.54 -4.57 21.12
N TRP A 31 63.27 -5.51 22.02
CA TRP A 31 62.11 -6.39 21.91
C TRP A 31 60.76 -5.64 22.00
N ILE A 32 60.67 -4.59 22.82
CA ILE A 32 59.46 -3.78 22.93
C ILE A 32 59.26 -2.97 21.64
N ILE A 33 60.33 -2.41 21.08
CA ILE A 33 60.28 -1.65 19.82
C ILE A 33 59.86 -2.57 18.67
N VAL A 34 60.43 -3.77 18.58
CA VAL A 34 60.07 -4.77 17.56
C VAL A 34 58.63 -5.23 17.71
N LEU A 35 58.18 -5.48 18.94
CA LEU A 35 56.80 -5.86 19.22
C LEU A 35 55.81 -4.75 18.85
N VAL A 36 56.08 -3.51 19.24
CA VAL A 36 55.24 -2.35 18.89
C VAL A 36 55.21 -2.12 17.39
N SER A 37 56.34 -2.31 16.70
CA SER A 37 56.41 -2.19 15.24
C SER A 37 55.62 -3.28 14.54
N LEU A 38 55.70 -4.53 15.02
CA LEU A 38 54.91 -5.65 14.51
C LEU A 38 53.41 -5.46 14.74
N VAL A 39 53.02 -5.00 15.93
CA VAL A 39 51.61 -4.70 16.25
C VAL A 39 51.11 -3.54 15.39
N SER A 40 51.91 -2.49 15.21
CA SER A 40 51.53 -1.35 14.37
C SER A 40 51.37 -1.76 12.90
N LEU A 41 52.31 -2.56 12.37
CA LEU A 41 52.21 -3.11 11.01
C LEU A 41 50.98 -4.00 10.85
N PHE A 42 50.70 -4.85 11.85
CA PHE A 42 49.54 -5.72 11.86
C PHE A 42 48.24 -4.91 11.86
N LEU A 43 48.14 -3.87 12.69
CA LEU A 43 46.97 -2.97 12.73
C LEU A 43 46.79 -2.21 11.42
N VAL A 44 47.88 -1.73 10.79
CA VAL A 44 47.83 -1.08 9.47
C VAL A 44 47.38 -2.07 8.39
N CYS A 45 47.92 -3.29 8.38
CA CYS A 45 47.50 -4.33 7.44
C CYS A 45 46.02 -4.72 7.65
N ALA A 46 45.56 -4.85 8.90
CA ALA A 46 44.16 -5.13 9.21
C ALA A 46 43.22 -3.97 8.81
N TYR A 47 43.70 -2.73 8.88
CA TYR A 47 42.96 -1.54 8.44
C TYR A 47 42.89 -1.45 6.90
N VAL A 48 44.00 -1.71 6.20
CA VAL A 48 44.08 -1.62 4.73
C VAL A 48 43.42 -2.82 4.04
N TYR A 49 43.48 -4.01 4.66
CA TYR A 49 42.93 -5.26 4.13
C TYR A 49 41.95 -5.88 5.14
N PRO A 50 40.75 -5.30 5.31
CA PRO A 50 39.76 -5.88 6.21
C PRO A 50 39.39 -7.29 5.72
N PRO A 51 39.39 -8.31 6.60
CA PRO A 51 39.09 -9.68 6.20
C PRO A 51 37.65 -9.79 5.71
N GLN A 52 37.46 -10.21 4.46
CA GLN A 52 36.15 -10.34 3.83
C GLN A 52 35.45 -11.69 4.12
N ASN A 53 36.15 -12.64 4.74
CA ASN A 53 35.64 -13.98 5.05
C ASN A 53 35.19 -14.14 6.51
N SER A 54 34.01 -14.72 6.71
CA SER A 54 33.35 -14.91 8.01
C SER A 54 34.19 -15.67 9.04
N ALA A 55 34.98 -16.65 8.61
CA ALA A 55 35.86 -17.44 9.48
C ALA A 55 37.02 -16.62 10.09
N ALA A 56 37.53 -15.62 9.36
CA ALA A 56 38.61 -14.76 9.85
C ALA A 56 38.10 -13.74 10.88
N CYS A 57 36.85 -13.28 10.78
CA CYS A 57 36.27 -12.33 11.74
C CYS A 57 36.12 -12.89 13.17
N TYR A 58 35.87 -14.20 13.31
CA TYR A 58 35.76 -14.85 14.63
C TYR A 58 37.08 -14.95 15.39
N VAL A 59 38.22 -14.85 14.68
CA VAL A 59 39.55 -14.86 15.30
C VAL A 59 39.86 -13.53 16.00
N PHE A 60 39.24 -12.42 15.57
CA PHE A 60 39.54 -11.07 16.05
C PHE A 60 38.44 -10.44 16.92
N SER A 61 37.23 -11.01 16.96
CA SER A 61 36.16 -10.55 17.85
C SER A 61 35.14 -11.66 18.13
N SER A 62 34.79 -11.86 19.40
CA SER A 62 33.69 -12.75 19.82
C SER A 62 32.31 -12.30 19.31
N HIS A 63 32.19 -11.05 18.86
CA HIS A 63 30.96 -10.44 18.36
C HIS A 63 30.87 -10.35 16.81
N GLY A 64 31.84 -10.92 16.07
CA GLY A 64 31.83 -11.00 14.61
C GLY A 64 32.07 -9.67 13.86
N CYS A 65 31.91 -9.68 12.52
CA CYS A 65 32.31 -8.55 11.65
C CYS A 65 31.50 -7.24 11.87
N LYS A 66 30.39 -7.26 12.60
CA LYS A 66 29.58 -6.05 12.90
C LYS A 66 30.33 -5.05 13.79
N ALA A 67 31.19 -5.54 14.69
CA ALA A 67 32.00 -4.67 15.54
C ALA A 67 33.07 -3.93 14.74
N LEU A 68 33.66 -4.57 13.72
CA LEU A 68 34.67 -3.96 12.86
C LEU A 68 34.08 -2.87 11.95
N GLN A 69 32.85 -3.08 11.47
CA GLN A 69 32.13 -2.14 10.61
C GLN A 69 31.78 -0.83 11.34
N ASN A 70 31.55 -0.90 12.66
CA ASN A 70 31.32 0.29 13.51
C ASN A 70 32.61 1.04 13.89
N TRP A 71 33.78 0.41 13.75
CA TRP A 71 35.09 0.98 14.09
C TRP A 71 35.74 1.73 12.92
N LEU A 72 35.38 1.41 11.68
CA LEU A 72 35.85 2.13 10.50
C LEU A 72 35.12 3.47 10.38
N PRO A 73 35.81 4.58 10.08
CA PRO A 73 35.14 5.83 9.76
C PRO A 73 34.20 5.59 8.56
N PRO A 74 32.99 6.20 8.56
CA PRO A 74 32.06 6.04 7.45
C PRO A 74 32.78 6.43 6.16
N ALA A 75 32.61 5.64 5.10
CA ALA A 75 33.14 5.98 3.79
C ALA A 75 32.75 7.43 3.45
N PRO A 76 33.67 8.25 2.93
CA PRO A 76 33.36 9.64 2.59
C PRO A 76 32.10 9.67 1.72
N SER A 77 31.18 10.56 2.08
CA SER A 77 29.92 10.69 1.36
C SER A 77 30.24 11.00 -0.09
N ARG A 78 29.70 10.20 -1.00
CA ARG A 78 29.79 10.43 -2.45
C ARG A 78 29.37 11.88 -2.76
N GLU A 79 30.11 12.52 -3.66
CA GLU A 79 29.70 13.82 -4.20
C GLU A 79 28.45 13.65 -5.08
N LEU A 80 27.45 14.50 -4.83
CA LEU A 80 26.20 14.50 -5.58
C LEU A 80 26.39 15.19 -6.93
N THR A 81 25.67 14.73 -7.95
CA THR A 81 25.61 15.41 -9.24
C THR A 81 24.79 16.71 -9.14
N ASP A 82 24.96 17.61 -10.10
CA ASP A 82 24.18 18.87 -10.15
C ASP A 82 22.67 18.61 -10.16
N ASP A 83 22.22 17.58 -10.89
CA ASP A 83 20.80 17.18 -10.95
C ASP A 83 20.29 16.66 -9.60
N GLU A 84 21.11 15.91 -8.86
CA GLU A 84 20.79 15.44 -7.51
C GLU A 84 20.69 16.61 -6.52
N ILE A 85 21.63 17.56 -6.61
CA ILE A 85 21.62 18.77 -5.78
C ILE A 85 20.36 19.58 -6.07
N ALA A 86 20.05 19.83 -7.35
CA ALA A 86 18.86 20.57 -7.76
C ALA A 86 17.56 19.90 -7.28
N SER A 87 17.46 18.57 -7.48
CA SER A 87 16.33 17.78 -7.00
C SER A 87 16.16 17.87 -5.49
N ARG A 88 17.24 17.71 -4.72
CA ARG A 88 17.21 17.77 -3.25
C ARG A 88 16.84 19.15 -2.73
N VAL A 89 17.31 20.23 -3.35
CA VAL A 89 16.93 21.60 -2.96
C VAL A 89 15.42 21.80 -3.13
N VAL A 90 14.88 21.48 -4.31
CA VAL A 90 13.44 21.63 -4.57
C VAL A 90 12.60 20.79 -3.61
N ILE A 91 12.98 19.54 -3.41
CA ILE A 91 12.23 18.61 -2.55
C ILE A 91 12.29 19.03 -1.09
N ARG A 92 13.48 19.35 -0.57
CA ARG A 92 13.65 19.84 0.80
C ARG A 92 12.82 21.09 1.03
N ASP A 93 12.91 22.06 0.13
CA ASP A 93 12.16 23.31 0.28
C ASP A 93 10.64 23.05 0.29
N ILE A 94 10.12 22.11 -0.52
CA ILE A 94 8.70 21.71 -0.48
C ILE A 94 8.32 21.04 0.86
N LEU A 95 9.19 20.18 1.40
CA LEU A 95 8.96 19.49 2.67
C LEU A 95 9.02 20.46 3.87
N ASP A 96 9.85 21.49 3.79
CA ASP A 96 10.00 22.52 4.82
C ASP A 96 8.87 23.56 4.81
N ILE A 97 8.07 23.64 3.73
CA ILE A 97 6.92 24.56 3.67
C ILE A 97 5.91 24.23 4.78
N PRO A 98 5.51 25.20 5.62
CA PRO A 98 4.45 24.98 6.60
C PRO A 98 3.13 24.61 5.91
N PRO A 99 2.42 23.57 6.39
CA PRO A 99 1.17 23.15 5.77
C PRO A 99 0.09 24.21 5.94
N VAL A 100 -0.50 24.64 4.82
CA VAL A 100 -1.68 25.50 4.83
C VAL A 100 -2.89 24.64 5.17
N ILE A 101 -3.49 24.88 6.33
CA ILE A 101 -4.66 24.12 6.79
C ILE A 101 -5.93 24.83 6.32
N PRO A 102 -6.72 24.24 5.39
CA PRO A 102 -7.99 24.80 4.95
C PRO A 102 -9.03 24.71 6.07
N LYS A 103 -10.11 25.49 5.94
CA LYS A 103 -11.24 25.46 6.90
C LYS A 103 -11.88 24.08 7.01
N THR A 104 -11.93 23.36 5.89
CA THR A 104 -12.52 22.02 5.78
C THR A 104 -11.53 21.10 5.05
N PRO A 105 -10.56 20.50 5.76
CA PRO A 105 -9.60 19.61 5.14
C PRO A 105 -10.29 18.35 4.58
N LYS A 106 -9.79 17.86 3.45
CA LYS A 106 -10.35 16.71 2.74
C LYS A 106 -9.33 15.59 2.60
N ILE A 107 -9.87 14.39 2.49
CA ILE A 107 -9.14 13.22 2.00
C ILE A 107 -9.54 12.95 0.56
N ALA A 108 -8.56 12.88 -0.33
CA ALA A 108 -8.73 12.47 -1.71
C ALA A 108 -8.66 10.94 -1.83
N PHE A 109 -9.75 10.33 -2.25
CA PHE A 109 -9.83 8.90 -2.55
C PHE A 109 -9.56 8.68 -4.04
N LEU A 110 -8.44 8.01 -4.34
CA LEU A 110 -7.89 7.83 -5.68
C LEU A 110 -8.13 6.40 -6.13
N PHE A 111 -9.17 6.17 -6.93
CA PHE A 111 -9.52 4.85 -7.43
C PHE A 111 -8.81 4.57 -8.76
N LEU A 112 -7.85 3.64 -8.75
CA LEU A 112 -7.22 3.10 -9.94
C LEU A 112 -7.85 1.76 -10.29
N THR A 113 -8.64 1.73 -11.36
CA THR A 113 -9.47 0.56 -11.70
C THR A 113 -9.26 0.11 -13.15
N PRO A 114 -9.53 -1.16 -13.48
CA PRO A 114 -9.72 -1.57 -14.86
C PRO A 114 -11.03 -1.00 -15.45
N GLY A 115 -12.08 -0.86 -14.65
CA GLY A 115 -13.37 -0.34 -15.11
C GLY A 115 -14.34 -0.13 -13.95
N ALA A 116 -15.46 -0.88 -13.96
CA ALA A 116 -16.50 -0.82 -12.94
C ALA A 116 -15.96 -1.03 -11.52
N LEU A 117 -16.65 -0.47 -10.52
CA LEU A 117 -16.34 -0.58 -9.10
C LEU A 117 -17.33 -1.54 -8.41
N PRO A 118 -16.95 -2.81 -8.18
CA PRO A 118 -17.86 -3.81 -7.59
C PRO A 118 -18.39 -3.39 -6.20
N PHE A 119 -17.57 -2.68 -5.43
CA PHE A 119 -17.87 -2.24 -4.07
C PHE A 119 -18.44 -0.82 -3.97
N GLU A 120 -18.87 -0.22 -5.08
CA GLU A 120 -19.37 1.16 -5.09
C GLU A 120 -20.57 1.37 -4.13
N LYS A 121 -21.40 0.35 -3.86
CA LYS A 121 -22.50 0.43 -2.86
C LYS A 121 -21.97 0.53 -1.42
N LEU A 122 -20.83 -0.10 -1.15
CA LEU A 122 -20.19 -0.02 0.16
C LEU A 122 -19.56 1.36 0.35
N TRP A 123 -18.85 1.85 -0.69
CA TRP A 123 -18.29 3.19 -0.69
C TRP A 123 -19.35 4.28 -0.59
N ASP A 124 -20.51 4.12 -1.24
CA ASP A 124 -21.66 5.03 -1.10
C ASP A 124 -22.10 5.17 0.37
N LYS A 125 -22.25 4.05 1.08
CA LYS A 125 -22.57 4.04 2.52
C LYS A 125 -21.45 4.62 3.37
N PHE A 126 -20.21 4.36 3.01
CA PHE A 126 -19.04 4.88 3.74
C PHE A 126 -18.96 6.41 3.66
N PHE A 127 -19.29 7.00 2.52
CA PHE A 127 -19.26 8.45 2.30
C PHE A 127 -20.51 9.19 2.78
N GLN A 128 -21.61 8.48 3.01
CA GLN A 128 -22.89 9.08 3.36
C GLN A 128 -22.82 9.92 4.66
N GLY A 129 -23.17 11.21 4.56
CA GLY A 129 -23.18 12.13 5.70
C GLY A 129 -21.85 12.82 5.97
N HIS A 130 -20.84 12.61 5.13
CA HIS A 130 -19.49 13.19 5.26
C HIS A 130 -19.11 14.12 4.11
N GLU A 131 -20.10 14.69 3.42
CA GLU A 131 -19.89 15.62 2.32
C GLU A 131 -19.02 16.81 2.74
N GLY A 132 -18.10 17.22 1.86
CA GLY A 132 -17.15 18.30 2.13
C GLY A 132 -15.89 17.87 2.89
N LYS A 133 -15.82 16.64 3.42
CA LYS A 133 -14.62 16.06 4.06
C LYS A 133 -13.82 15.13 3.15
N PHE A 134 -14.28 14.90 1.93
CA PHE A 134 -13.59 14.03 0.97
C PHE A 134 -13.80 14.49 -0.47
N SER A 135 -12.95 13.97 -1.34
CA SER A 135 -13.06 14.06 -2.79
C SER A 135 -12.77 12.69 -3.41
N VAL A 136 -13.34 12.43 -4.58
CA VAL A 136 -13.22 11.13 -5.27
C VAL A 136 -12.67 11.38 -6.68
N TYR A 137 -11.67 10.58 -7.07
CA TYR A 137 -11.06 10.60 -8.39
C TYR A 137 -10.97 9.18 -8.91
N VAL A 138 -11.36 8.95 -10.16
CA VAL A 138 -11.40 7.61 -10.76
C VAL A 138 -10.55 7.60 -12.03
N HIS A 139 -9.57 6.70 -12.08
CA HIS A 139 -8.80 6.39 -13.26
C HIS A 139 -9.18 4.98 -13.74
N ALA A 140 -9.98 4.91 -14.80
CA ALA A 140 -10.45 3.65 -15.38
C ALA A 140 -9.62 3.29 -16.62
N SER A 141 -8.78 2.26 -16.49
CA SER A 141 -7.72 1.95 -17.46
C SER A 141 -8.17 1.14 -18.70
N LYS A 142 -9.34 0.48 -18.66
CA LYS A 142 -9.88 -0.30 -19.78
C LYS A 142 -11.25 0.21 -20.22
N ASP A 143 -12.22 0.17 -19.32
CA ASP A 143 -13.63 0.45 -19.63
C ASP A 143 -14.11 1.66 -18.86
N LYS A 144 -14.91 2.53 -19.50
CA LYS A 144 -15.56 3.63 -18.77
C LYS A 144 -16.66 3.05 -17.87
N PRO A 145 -16.55 3.18 -16.53
CA PRO A 145 -17.55 2.65 -15.62
C PRO A 145 -18.87 3.41 -15.74
N VAL A 146 -19.97 2.71 -15.47
CA VAL A 146 -21.27 3.35 -15.21
C VAL A 146 -21.48 3.36 -13.71
N HIS A 147 -21.49 4.57 -13.14
CA HIS A 147 -21.69 4.77 -11.71
C HIS A 147 -23.17 4.82 -11.36
N PHE A 148 -23.50 4.41 -10.14
CA PHE A 148 -24.85 4.51 -9.56
C PHE A 148 -24.86 5.34 -8.28
N SER A 149 -23.72 5.43 -7.58
CA SER A 149 -23.54 6.30 -6.43
C SER A 149 -23.29 7.73 -6.90
N ARG A 150 -23.99 8.67 -6.28
CA ARG A 150 -23.82 10.09 -6.58
C ARG A 150 -22.41 10.63 -6.32
N TYR A 151 -21.64 9.95 -5.46
CA TYR A 151 -20.28 10.37 -5.14
C TYR A 151 -19.28 10.10 -6.26
N PHE A 152 -19.59 9.16 -7.15
CA PHE A 152 -18.73 8.76 -8.27
C PHE A 152 -19.13 9.41 -9.61
N PHE A 153 -20.29 10.08 -9.69
CA PHE A 153 -20.67 10.78 -10.92
C PHE A 153 -19.68 11.89 -11.30
N ASN A 154 -19.23 11.84 -12.56
CA ASN A 154 -18.29 12.80 -13.14
C ASN A 154 -16.99 12.93 -12.34
N ARG A 155 -16.53 11.82 -11.75
CA ARG A 155 -15.26 11.76 -11.00
C ARG A 155 -14.14 11.11 -11.79
N GLU A 156 -14.43 10.65 -13.01
CA GLU A 156 -13.45 10.06 -13.89
C GLU A 156 -12.48 11.13 -14.42
N ILE A 157 -11.18 10.92 -14.18
CA ILE A 157 -10.13 11.72 -14.78
C ILE A 157 -9.80 11.22 -16.18
N ARG A 158 -9.03 12.02 -16.94
CA ARG A 158 -8.48 11.56 -18.22
C ARG A 158 -7.55 10.37 -17.98
N SER A 159 -8.07 9.17 -18.23
CA SER A 159 -7.38 7.92 -17.95
C SER A 159 -6.44 7.52 -19.09
N GLY A 160 -5.37 6.80 -18.74
CA GLY A 160 -4.46 6.17 -19.68
C GLY A 160 -4.53 4.64 -19.60
N LYS A 161 -3.96 3.97 -20.59
CA LYS A 161 -3.81 2.51 -20.53
C LYS A 161 -2.80 2.14 -19.45
N VAL A 162 -3.11 1.11 -18.68
CA VAL A 162 -2.24 0.57 -17.63
C VAL A 162 -1.89 -0.87 -17.97
N VAL A 163 -0.60 -1.17 -17.93
CA VAL A 163 -0.04 -2.51 -18.10
C VAL A 163 0.65 -2.90 -16.80
N TRP A 164 0.27 -4.05 -16.25
CA TRP A 164 0.76 -4.55 -14.98
C TRP A 164 2.30 -4.62 -14.94
N GLY A 165 2.87 -4.19 -13.82
CA GLY A 165 4.31 -4.22 -13.56
C GLY A 165 5.15 -3.20 -14.36
N THR A 166 4.53 -2.40 -15.24
CA THR A 166 5.24 -1.37 -16.02
C THR A 166 5.08 0.01 -15.39
N ILE A 167 5.90 0.97 -15.83
CA ILE A 167 5.81 2.37 -15.39
C ILE A 167 4.43 3.00 -15.60
N SER A 168 3.61 2.46 -16.51
CA SER A 168 2.26 2.98 -16.75
C SER A 168 1.35 2.89 -15.52
N MET A 169 1.65 2.00 -14.57
CA MET A 169 0.97 1.95 -13.26
C MET A 169 1.26 3.22 -12.46
N VAL A 170 2.54 3.56 -12.29
CA VAL A 170 2.99 4.79 -11.61
C VAL A 170 2.49 6.03 -12.36
N ASP A 171 2.43 6.02 -13.69
CA ASP A 171 1.86 7.14 -14.45
C ASP A 171 0.39 7.38 -14.15
N ALA A 172 -0.39 6.32 -13.95
CA ALA A 172 -1.80 6.43 -13.58
C ALA A 172 -1.97 6.97 -12.14
N GLU A 173 -1.13 6.50 -11.21
CA GLU A 173 -1.07 7.02 -9.83
C GLU A 173 -0.69 8.51 -9.82
N LYS A 174 0.34 8.90 -10.57
CA LYS A 174 0.75 10.30 -10.72
C LYS A 174 -0.35 11.16 -11.32
N ARG A 175 -1.12 10.65 -12.31
CA ARG A 175 -2.28 11.37 -12.87
C ARG A 175 -3.40 11.58 -11.85
N LEU A 176 -3.71 10.56 -11.04
CA LEU A 176 -4.68 10.66 -9.95
C LEU A 176 -4.24 11.71 -8.92
N LEU A 177 -2.97 11.67 -8.50
CA LEU A 177 -2.40 12.67 -7.59
C LEU A 177 -2.47 14.07 -8.18
N ALA A 178 -2.08 14.26 -9.44
CA ALA A 178 -2.10 15.57 -10.10
C ALA A 178 -3.51 16.18 -10.10
N ASN A 179 -4.53 15.43 -10.51
CA ASN A 179 -5.93 15.91 -10.52
C ASN A 179 -6.45 16.17 -9.10
N ALA A 180 -6.01 15.37 -8.11
CA ALA A 180 -6.40 15.56 -6.73
C ALA A 180 -5.69 16.75 -6.06
N LEU A 181 -4.48 17.09 -6.48
CA LEU A 181 -3.72 18.24 -5.97
C LEU A 181 -4.31 19.58 -6.42
N GLU A 182 -5.11 19.62 -7.49
CA GLU A 182 -5.81 20.83 -7.92
C GLU A 182 -6.79 21.37 -6.86
N ASP A 183 -7.39 20.51 -6.03
CA ASP A 183 -8.17 20.95 -4.88
C ASP A 183 -7.21 21.27 -3.71
N PRO A 184 -7.11 22.54 -3.29
CA PRO A 184 -6.22 22.94 -2.19
C PRO A 184 -6.68 22.38 -0.84
N ASP A 185 -7.94 21.96 -0.71
CA ASP A 185 -8.47 21.40 0.53
C ASP A 185 -8.03 19.94 0.75
N ASN A 186 -7.60 19.25 -0.30
CA ASN A 186 -7.09 17.87 -0.20
C ASN A 186 -5.73 17.87 0.51
N LEU A 187 -5.72 17.35 1.74
CA LEU A 187 -4.51 17.26 2.58
C LEU A 187 -3.91 15.85 2.65
N HIS A 188 -4.72 14.82 2.40
CA HIS A 188 -4.29 13.42 2.41
C HIS A 188 -4.85 12.68 1.20
N PHE A 189 -4.08 11.76 0.64
CA PHE A 189 -4.34 11.08 -0.62
C PHE A 189 -4.29 9.57 -0.38
N VAL A 190 -5.33 8.84 -0.78
CA VAL A 190 -5.50 7.40 -0.51
C VAL A 190 -5.62 6.67 -1.83
N LEU A 191 -4.66 5.82 -2.19
CA LEU A 191 -4.73 4.98 -3.39
C LEU A 191 -5.56 3.72 -3.13
N LEU A 192 -6.51 3.45 -4.01
CA LEU A 192 -7.43 2.31 -3.92
C LEU A 192 -7.54 1.60 -5.27
N SER A 193 -7.67 0.27 -5.22
CA SER A 193 -8.12 -0.53 -6.36
C SER A 193 -9.64 -0.73 -6.33
N ASP A 194 -10.18 -1.36 -7.38
CA ASP A 194 -11.57 -1.80 -7.47
C ASP A 194 -11.94 -2.86 -6.42
N SER A 195 -10.94 -3.58 -5.89
CA SER A 195 -11.12 -4.59 -4.84
C SER A 195 -10.95 -4.06 -3.41
N CYS A 196 -10.64 -2.77 -3.23
CA CYS A 196 -10.43 -2.19 -1.91
C CYS A 196 -11.75 -1.90 -1.18
N ILE A 197 -11.78 -2.19 0.12
CA ILE A 197 -12.91 -1.85 1.01
C ILE A 197 -12.43 -1.20 2.32
N PRO A 198 -13.22 -0.29 2.92
CA PRO A 198 -12.93 0.24 4.25
C PRO A 198 -13.28 -0.78 5.33
N LEU A 199 -12.38 -0.97 6.31
CA LEU A 199 -12.62 -1.83 7.49
C LEU A 199 -13.03 -1.06 8.75
N ARG A 200 -12.93 0.27 8.71
CA ARG A 200 -13.32 1.19 9.78
C ARG A 200 -14.30 2.23 9.22
N ASN A 201 -15.04 2.89 10.11
CA ASN A 201 -15.96 3.95 9.69
C ASN A 201 -15.19 5.20 9.20
N PHE A 202 -15.91 6.10 8.52
CA PHE A 202 -15.31 7.29 7.90
C PHE A 202 -14.62 8.18 8.91
N ASP A 203 -15.28 8.52 10.03
CA ASP A 203 -14.71 9.43 11.04
C ASP A 203 -13.40 8.88 11.63
N TYR A 204 -13.30 7.57 11.82
CA TYR A 204 -12.06 6.93 12.28
C TYR A 204 -10.93 7.13 11.27
N ILE A 205 -11.16 6.78 10.00
CA ILE A 205 -10.17 6.93 8.92
C ILE A 205 -9.78 8.40 8.74
N TYR A 206 -10.78 9.29 8.76
CA TYR A 206 -10.60 10.72 8.58
C TYR A 206 -9.70 11.32 9.66
N ASN A 207 -10.02 11.06 10.93
CA ASN A 207 -9.22 11.55 12.04
C ASN A 207 -7.82 10.93 12.06
N TYR A 208 -7.71 9.62 11.78
CA TYR A 208 -6.43 8.93 11.76
C TYR A 208 -5.47 9.50 10.70
N LEU A 209 -5.97 9.73 9.48
CA LEU A 209 -5.15 10.20 8.36
C LEU A 209 -4.87 11.71 8.39
N LEU A 210 -5.80 12.55 8.88
CA LEU A 210 -5.55 13.98 8.93
C LEU A 210 -4.70 14.42 10.13
N TYR A 211 -4.75 13.69 11.25
CA TYR A 211 -3.97 14.02 12.46
C TYR A 211 -2.63 13.29 12.55
N THR A 212 -2.23 12.55 11.51
CA THR A 212 -0.87 11.99 11.44
C THR A 212 0.15 13.02 10.93
N ASN A 213 1.37 12.95 11.46
CA ASN A 213 2.49 13.73 10.92
C ASN A 213 3.22 13.01 9.78
N VAL A 214 3.06 11.69 9.64
CA VAL A 214 3.71 10.85 8.62
C VAL A 214 2.79 10.47 7.46
N SER A 215 3.36 9.94 6.39
CA SER A 215 2.65 9.21 5.34
C SER A 215 2.86 7.70 5.47
N PHE A 216 1.84 6.93 5.10
CA PHE A 216 1.85 5.48 5.21
C PHE A 216 2.23 4.88 3.86
N VAL A 217 3.54 4.77 3.66
CA VAL A 217 4.17 4.09 2.52
C VAL A 217 4.98 2.94 3.07
N ASP A 218 4.74 1.76 2.54
CA ASP A 218 5.49 0.56 2.90
C ASP A 218 6.91 0.65 2.32
N SER A 219 7.93 0.41 3.15
CA SER A 219 9.32 0.55 2.73
C SER A 219 10.24 -0.29 3.59
N PHE A 220 10.85 -1.30 2.98
CA PHE A 220 11.73 -2.24 3.66
C PHE A 220 12.83 -2.77 2.73
N GLU A 221 13.84 -3.38 3.35
CA GLU A 221 14.87 -4.12 2.63
C GLU A 221 14.43 -5.57 2.45
N ASP A 222 14.50 -6.05 1.22
CA ASP A 222 14.42 -7.47 0.91
C ASP A 222 15.66 -7.89 0.10
N PRO A 223 16.56 -8.70 0.68
CA PRO A 223 17.78 -9.15 -0.01
C PRO A 223 17.50 -10.18 -1.11
N GLY A 224 16.26 -10.68 -1.22
CA GLY A 224 15.89 -11.75 -2.15
C GLY A 224 15.50 -11.29 -3.56
N PRO A 225 15.07 -12.25 -4.42
CA PRO A 225 14.72 -12.01 -5.82
C PRO A 225 13.51 -11.11 -6.03
N HIS A 226 12.68 -10.86 -5.01
CA HIS A 226 11.54 -9.95 -5.10
C HIS A 226 11.86 -8.53 -4.63
N GLY A 227 13.01 -8.34 -3.97
CA GLY A 227 13.55 -7.06 -3.52
C GLY A 227 14.75 -6.63 -4.34
N SER A 228 15.91 -6.54 -3.68
CA SER A 228 17.19 -6.10 -4.27
C SER A 228 17.69 -6.95 -5.45
N GLY A 229 17.22 -8.19 -5.61
CA GLY A 229 17.49 -8.98 -6.83
C GLY A 229 16.97 -8.33 -8.12
N ARG A 230 16.02 -7.40 -7.99
CA ARG A 230 15.44 -6.61 -9.09
C ARG A 230 16.19 -5.31 -9.38
N TYR A 231 17.21 -4.97 -8.59
CA TYR A 231 18.01 -3.76 -8.79
C TYR A 231 18.82 -3.81 -10.09
N SER A 232 18.99 -2.65 -10.72
CA SER A 232 19.81 -2.46 -11.93
C SER A 232 20.94 -1.48 -11.64
N GLU A 233 22.18 -1.86 -11.97
CA GLU A 233 23.36 -0.98 -11.79
C GLU A 233 23.27 0.30 -12.61
N HIS A 234 22.46 0.32 -13.68
CA HIS A 234 22.20 1.54 -14.47
C HIS A 234 21.39 2.60 -13.72
N MET A 235 20.87 2.29 -12.52
CA MET A 235 20.24 3.28 -11.65
C MET A 235 21.26 4.16 -10.92
N LEU A 236 22.54 3.79 -10.92
CA LEU A 236 23.62 4.63 -10.41
C LEU A 236 23.81 5.91 -11.26
N PRO A 237 24.38 6.98 -10.66
CA PRO A 237 24.68 7.13 -9.23
C PRO A 237 23.47 7.51 -8.35
N GLU A 238 22.34 7.89 -8.93
CA GLU A 238 21.21 8.53 -8.23
C GLU A 238 20.49 7.58 -7.26
N VAL A 239 20.38 6.29 -7.62
CA VAL A 239 19.84 5.27 -6.72
C VAL A 239 20.92 4.24 -6.47
N GLU A 240 21.60 4.34 -5.33
CA GLU A 240 22.53 3.30 -4.91
C GLU A 240 21.78 2.05 -4.45
N LYS A 241 22.38 0.88 -4.64
CA LYS A 241 21.77 -0.40 -4.26
C LYS A 241 21.35 -0.48 -2.80
N LYS A 242 22.09 0.17 -1.90
CA LYS A 242 21.80 0.23 -0.44
C LYS A 242 20.51 0.99 -0.13
N ASP A 243 20.11 1.90 -1.02
CA ASP A 243 18.94 2.76 -0.86
C ASP A 243 17.71 2.17 -1.56
N PHE A 244 17.89 1.16 -2.41
CA PHE A 244 16.80 0.50 -3.14
C PHE A 244 15.89 -0.27 -2.18
N ARG A 245 14.62 0.16 -2.08
CA ARG A 245 13.62 -0.42 -1.19
C ARG A 245 12.53 -1.15 -1.96
N LYS A 246 11.86 -2.05 -1.25
CA LYS A 246 10.60 -2.69 -1.67
C LYS A 246 9.47 -2.18 -0.80
N GLY A 247 8.27 -2.12 -1.36
CA GLY A 247 7.03 -1.88 -0.65
C GLY A 247 5.81 -2.38 -1.43
N ALA A 248 4.64 -2.21 -0.84
CA ALA A 248 3.36 -2.39 -1.51
C ALA A 248 3.03 -1.19 -2.43
N GLN A 249 2.23 -1.44 -3.47
CA GLN A 249 1.71 -0.38 -4.35
C GLN A 249 0.84 0.63 -3.58
N TRP A 250 0.03 0.16 -2.61
CA TRP A 250 -0.91 1.00 -1.88
C TRP A 250 -0.21 1.96 -0.93
N PHE A 251 -0.50 3.25 -1.12
CA PHE A 251 -0.06 4.31 -0.23
C PHE A 251 -1.24 5.09 0.34
N THR A 252 -1.01 5.70 1.50
CA THR A 252 -1.70 6.95 1.84
C THR A 252 -0.68 8.00 2.21
N MET A 253 -0.82 9.20 1.65
CA MET A 253 0.20 10.22 1.83
C MET A 253 -0.35 11.62 2.01
N LYS A 254 0.44 12.45 2.69
CA LYS A 254 0.17 13.86 2.89
C LYS A 254 0.44 14.65 1.61
N ARG A 255 -0.17 15.84 1.53
CA ARG A 255 -0.05 16.74 0.37
C ARG A 255 1.38 17.05 -0.04
N GLN A 256 2.28 17.26 0.90
CA GLN A 256 3.69 17.56 0.59
C GLN A 256 4.36 16.39 -0.13
N HIS A 257 4.16 15.15 0.34
CA HIS A 257 4.66 13.95 -0.35
C HIS A 257 4.06 13.79 -1.75
N ALA A 258 2.75 14.02 -1.91
CA ALA A 258 2.12 14.04 -3.23
C ALA A 258 2.74 15.10 -4.16
N THR A 259 3.09 16.27 -3.62
CA THR A 259 3.69 17.38 -4.38
C THR A 259 5.11 17.05 -4.82
N ILE A 260 5.94 16.46 -3.96
CA ILE A 260 7.32 16.10 -4.36
C ILE A 260 7.35 14.96 -5.39
N ILE A 261 6.35 14.06 -5.41
CA ILE A 261 6.20 13.08 -6.50
C ILE A 261 5.95 13.80 -7.85
N MET A 262 5.19 14.91 -7.84
CA MET A 262 4.96 15.71 -9.05
C MET A 262 6.21 16.46 -9.48
N ALA A 263 7.01 16.93 -8.52
CA ALA A 263 8.28 17.62 -8.79
C ALA A 263 9.39 16.66 -9.26
N ASP A 264 9.31 15.37 -8.91
CA ASP A 264 10.33 14.39 -9.27
C ASP A 264 10.29 13.99 -10.75
N SER A 265 11.38 14.32 -11.44
CA SER A 265 11.74 13.79 -12.75
C SER A 265 12.97 12.89 -12.70
N LEU A 266 13.88 13.09 -11.75
CA LEU A 266 15.20 12.45 -11.72
C LEU A 266 15.09 10.97 -11.35
N TYR A 267 14.56 10.68 -10.16
CA TYR A 267 14.46 9.32 -9.65
C TYR A 267 13.41 8.54 -10.45
N TYR A 268 12.24 9.14 -10.71
CA TYR A 268 11.21 8.59 -11.58
C TYR A 268 11.76 8.10 -12.93
N THR A 269 12.66 8.85 -13.57
CA THR A 269 13.24 8.46 -14.86
C THR A 269 14.08 7.18 -14.76
N LYS A 270 14.80 6.98 -13.66
CA LYS A 270 15.54 5.73 -13.42
C LYS A 270 14.62 4.53 -13.35
N PHE A 271 13.53 4.62 -12.59
CA PHE A 271 12.53 3.54 -12.52
C PHE A 271 11.83 3.31 -13.86
N ARG A 272 11.49 4.39 -14.57
CA ARG A 272 10.87 4.33 -15.90
C ARG A 272 11.70 3.54 -16.91
N ILE A 273 13.01 3.75 -16.94
CA ILE A 273 13.89 3.16 -17.94
C ILE A 273 14.37 1.76 -17.51
N TYR A 274 14.74 1.62 -16.24
CA TYR A 274 15.49 0.48 -15.71
C TYR A 274 14.73 -0.40 -14.72
N CYS A 275 13.47 -0.11 -14.38
CA CYS A 275 12.62 -1.00 -13.59
C CYS A 275 11.39 -1.44 -14.38
N LYS A 276 11.51 -2.54 -15.13
CA LYS A 276 10.44 -3.05 -15.98
C LYS A 276 10.42 -4.58 -16.03
N PRO A 277 9.35 -5.22 -16.51
CA PRO A 277 9.35 -6.66 -16.79
C PRO A 277 10.35 -7.00 -17.90
N GLY A 278 10.94 -8.19 -17.84
CA GLY A 278 11.82 -8.71 -18.91
C GLY A 278 13.11 -7.92 -19.11
N MET A 279 13.76 -7.49 -18.03
CA MET A 279 15.10 -6.89 -18.08
C MET A 279 16.16 -7.94 -18.45
N GLU A 280 17.41 -7.50 -18.52
CA GLU A 280 18.57 -8.35 -18.77
C GLU A 280 18.56 -9.61 -17.89
N TYR A 281 18.86 -10.74 -18.53
CA TYR A 281 18.83 -12.07 -17.92
C TYR A 281 17.43 -12.52 -17.44
N GLY A 282 16.36 -11.95 -18.00
CA GLY A 282 14.97 -12.32 -17.70
C GLY A 282 14.47 -11.83 -16.33
N ARG A 283 15.19 -10.89 -15.70
CA ARG A 283 14.80 -10.32 -14.41
C ARG A 283 13.59 -9.40 -14.55
N ASN A 284 12.68 -9.42 -13.60
CA ASN A 284 11.52 -8.53 -13.57
C ASN A 284 11.70 -7.47 -12.49
N CYS A 285 11.37 -6.23 -12.79
CA CYS A 285 11.22 -5.16 -11.81
C CYS A 285 9.87 -4.47 -12.00
N TYR A 286 9.20 -4.12 -10.90
CA TYR A 286 7.87 -3.53 -10.89
C TYR A 286 7.95 -2.16 -10.21
N SER A 287 7.82 -1.10 -11.01
CA SER A 287 8.09 0.27 -10.55
C SER A 287 7.13 0.71 -9.43
N ASP A 288 5.89 0.24 -9.45
CA ASP A 288 4.87 0.48 -8.43
C ASP A 288 5.22 -0.12 -7.06
N GLU A 289 6.10 -1.12 -6.98
CA GLU A 289 6.57 -1.72 -5.73
C GLU A 289 7.93 -1.17 -5.25
N HIS A 290 8.61 -0.35 -6.04
CA HIS A 290 10.00 0.05 -5.78
C HIS A 290 10.26 1.55 -5.86
N TYR A 291 9.55 2.30 -6.72
CA TYR A 291 9.79 3.73 -6.92
C TYR A 291 9.52 4.54 -5.65
N LEU A 292 8.28 4.59 -5.17
CA LEU A 292 7.91 5.38 -3.99
C LEU A 292 8.66 4.95 -2.72
N PRO A 293 8.79 3.65 -2.40
CA PRO A 293 9.54 3.19 -1.23
C PRO A 293 11.00 3.67 -1.25
N THR A 294 11.66 3.61 -2.42
CA THR A 294 13.06 4.04 -2.59
C THR A 294 13.18 5.56 -2.57
N PHE A 295 12.31 6.25 -3.29
CA PHE A 295 12.30 7.71 -3.41
C PHE A 295 12.15 8.38 -2.03
N PHE A 296 11.17 7.94 -1.23
CA PHE A 296 11.00 8.47 0.12
C PHE A 296 12.10 8.02 1.07
N HIS A 297 12.65 6.81 0.93
CA HIS A 297 13.77 6.39 1.76
C HIS A 297 15.01 7.28 1.57
N ILE A 298 15.28 7.74 0.34
CA ILE A 298 16.42 8.61 0.03
C ILE A 298 16.19 10.03 0.55
N LEU A 299 14.97 10.55 0.42
CA LEU A 299 14.70 11.99 0.56
C LEU A 299 13.98 12.39 1.84
N ASP A 300 13.11 11.53 2.37
CA ASP A 300 12.38 11.79 3.62
C ASP A 300 12.05 10.47 4.37
N PRO A 301 13.06 9.73 4.85
CA PRO A 301 12.85 8.46 5.54
C PRO A 301 12.12 8.61 6.89
N ALA A 302 12.11 9.83 7.47
CA ALA A 302 11.41 10.13 8.72
C ALA A 302 9.96 10.59 8.51
N GLY A 303 9.62 11.09 7.32
CA GLY A 303 8.27 11.48 6.93
C GLY A 303 7.35 10.30 6.57
N ILE A 304 7.87 9.09 6.43
CA ILE A 304 7.09 7.88 6.15
C ILE A 304 7.10 6.87 7.30
N ALA A 305 6.03 6.10 7.41
CA ALA A 305 5.87 5.09 8.46
C ALA A 305 6.64 3.78 8.21
N ASN A 306 7.10 3.54 6.98
CA ASN A 306 7.67 2.27 6.51
C ASN A 306 6.70 1.07 6.55
N TRP A 307 5.39 1.35 6.55
CA TRP A 307 4.32 0.37 6.43
C TRP A 307 3.07 1.07 5.85
N SER A 308 2.13 0.28 5.30
CA SER A 308 0.88 0.79 4.70
C SER A 308 -0.34 0.54 5.59
N VAL A 309 -1.28 1.48 5.62
CA VAL A 309 -2.60 1.28 6.23
C VAL A 309 -3.50 0.33 5.43
N THR A 310 -3.05 -0.13 4.26
CA THR A 310 -3.76 -1.16 3.50
C THR A 310 -3.29 -2.55 3.94
N HIS A 311 -4.20 -3.32 4.53
CA HIS A 311 -3.99 -4.73 4.82
C HIS A 311 -4.13 -5.57 3.56
N VAL A 312 -3.16 -6.46 3.39
CA VAL A 312 -3.06 -7.39 2.26
C VAL A 312 -2.56 -8.74 2.80
N ASP A 313 -3.27 -9.82 2.49
CA ASP A 313 -2.90 -11.16 2.94
C ASP A 313 -2.01 -11.86 1.90
N TRP A 314 -0.72 -11.98 2.22
CA TRP A 314 0.29 -12.65 1.38
C TRP A 314 0.60 -14.09 1.84
N SER A 315 -0.21 -14.66 2.74
CA SER A 315 0.06 -15.99 3.33
C SER A 315 0.18 -17.12 2.30
N GLU A 316 -0.41 -16.96 1.11
CA GLU A 316 -0.34 -17.94 0.02
C GLU A 316 0.97 -17.90 -0.78
N GLY A 317 1.81 -16.87 -0.62
CA GLY A 317 3.10 -16.76 -1.31
C GLY A 317 3.01 -16.65 -2.83
N LYS A 318 1.87 -16.19 -3.36
CA LYS A 318 1.61 -16.02 -4.81
C LYS A 318 2.04 -14.62 -5.29
N TRP A 319 2.02 -14.43 -6.61
CA TRP A 319 2.22 -13.13 -7.27
C TRP A 319 1.14 -12.10 -6.95
N HIS A 320 0.01 -12.55 -6.42
CA HIS A 320 -1.10 -11.72 -6.00
C HIS A 320 -1.51 -12.06 -4.57
N PRO A 321 -2.07 -11.10 -3.83
CA PRO A 321 -2.63 -11.34 -2.50
C PRO A 321 -3.69 -12.43 -2.50
N LYS A 322 -4.05 -12.96 -1.34
CA LYS A 322 -5.18 -13.87 -1.19
C LYS A 322 -6.48 -13.21 -1.68
N ALA A 323 -7.27 -13.99 -2.42
CA ALA A 323 -8.63 -13.63 -2.80
C ALA A 323 -9.61 -14.18 -1.75
N TYR A 324 -10.55 -13.35 -1.30
CA TYR A 324 -11.62 -13.79 -0.40
C TYR A 324 -12.90 -14.06 -1.19
N ARG A 325 -13.51 -15.23 -0.96
CA ARG A 325 -14.84 -15.58 -1.47
C ARG A 325 -15.91 -15.18 -0.45
N SER A 326 -17.16 -15.16 -0.88
CA SER A 326 -18.30 -14.79 -0.01
C SER A 326 -18.37 -15.64 1.27
N GLN A 327 -17.99 -16.92 1.20
CA GLN A 327 -17.94 -17.83 2.35
C GLN A 327 -16.80 -17.52 3.33
N ASP A 328 -15.73 -16.87 2.87
CA ASP A 328 -14.56 -16.55 3.69
C ASP A 328 -14.80 -15.28 4.51
N VAL A 329 -15.73 -14.41 4.08
CA VAL A 329 -16.05 -13.13 4.74
C VAL A 329 -16.94 -13.38 5.96
N THR A 330 -16.30 -13.65 7.10
CA THR A 330 -16.96 -13.86 8.40
C THR A 330 -16.71 -12.68 9.35
N PHE A 331 -17.57 -12.54 10.38
CA PHE A 331 -17.34 -11.55 11.44
C PHE A 331 -16.00 -11.75 12.15
N GLU A 332 -15.60 -13.01 12.35
CA GLU A 332 -14.32 -13.36 12.96
C GLU A 332 -13.14 -12.91 12.08
N LEU A 333 -13.19 -13.13 10.77
CA LEU A 333 -12.17 -12.65 9.84
C LEU A 333 -12.03 -11.11 9.94
N MET A 334 -13.15 -10.39 9.90
CA MET A 334 -13.16 -8.93 9.98
C MET A 334 -12.58 -8.42 11.31
N ARG A 335 -12.93 -9.08 12.42
CA ARG A 335 -12.38 -8.77 13.74
C ARG A 335 -10.88 -9.04 13.82
N ASN A 336 -10.42 -10.15 13.26
CA ASN A 336 -9.01 -10.53 13.29
C ASN A 336 -8.18 -9.53 12.47
N ILE A 337 -8.60 -9.22 11.25
CA ILE A 337 -7.88 -8.24 10.41
C ILE A 337 -7.84 -6.89 11.11
N THR A 338 -8.98 -6.38 11.60
CA THR A 338 -9.02 -5.06 12.27
C THR A 338 -8.24 -4.99 13.58
N SER A 339 -7.86 -6.14 14.17
CA SER A 339 -7.06 -6.22 15.40
C SER A 339 -5.54 -6.30 15.17
N ILE A 340 -5.07 -6.33 13.92
CA ILE A 340 -3.64 -6.41 13.62
C ILE A 340 -2.92 -5.13 14.10
N VAL A 341 -1.82 -5.33 14.82
CA VAL A 341 -0.98 -4.25 15.38
C VAL A 341 0.47 -4.29 14.88
N ASP A 342 0.81 -5.32 14.11
CA ASP A 342 2.13 -5.53 13.56
C ASP A 342 2.06 -5.63 12.02
N SER A 343 2.96 -4.92 11.35
CA SER A 343 3.29 -5.14 9.95
C SER A 343 4.36 -6.24 9.88
N VAL A 344 4.04 -7.31 9.14
CA VAL A 344 4.93 -8.47 8.99
C VAL A 344 5.40 -8.56 7.55
N HIS A 345 6.71 -8.57 7.36
CA HIS A 345 7.35 -8.84 6.09
C HIS A 345 8.18 -10.12 6.17
N VAL A 346 8.14 -10.93 5.13
CA VAL A 346 8.98 -12.13 4.99
C VAL A 346 9.88 -11.94 3.78
N THR A 347 11.20 -12.00 3.98
CA THR A 347 12.16 -11.81 2.90
C THR A 347 12.02 -12.90 1.84
N SER A 348 12.26 -12.54 0.58
CA SER A 348 12.06 -13.46 -0.55
C SER A 348 13.26 -14.41 -0.80
N ASN A 349 14.35 -14.26 -0.05
CA ASN A 349 15.51 -15.15 -0.12
C ASN A 349 15.22 -16.52 0.54
N GLU A 350 16.14 -17.48 0.36
CA GLU A 350 15.99 -18.85 0.89
C GLU A 350 15.81 -18.90 2.41
N ARG A 351 16.35 -17.91 3.13
CA ARG A 351 16.27 -17.83 4.60
C ARG A 351 14.88 -17.46 5.12
N LYS A 352 14.05 -16.78 4.32
CA LYS A 352 12.70 -16.31 4.69
C LYS A 352 12.67 -15.64 6.07
N GLU A 353 13.57 -14.70 6.29
CA GLU A 353 13.68 -13.96 7.54
C GLU A 353 12.40 -13.13 7.74
N ILE A 354 11.85 -13.18 8.96
CA ILE A 354 10.62 -12.47 9.31
C ILE A 354 11.01 -11.14 9.95
N GLN A 355 10.58 -10.05 9.34
CA GLN A 355 10.69 -8.69 9.87
C GLN A 355 9.33 -8.28 10.43
N ILE A 356 9.27 -7.98 11.72
CA ILE A 356 8.05 -7.53 12.41
C ILE A 356 8.25 -6.09 12.83
N ARG A 357 7.28 -5.23 12.52
CA ARG A 357 7.27 -3.81 12.91
C ARG A 357 5.92 -3.46 13.50
N PRO A 358 5.86 -2.84 14.70
CA PRO A 358 4.62 -2.31 15.21
C PRO A 358 4.03 -1.27 14.23
N CYS A 359 2.77 -1.42 13.85
CA CYS A 359 2.04 -0.48 12.99
C CYS A 359 1.02 0.38 13.78
N LEU A 360 1.21 0.52 15.08
CA LEU A 360 0.44 1.47 15.90
C LEU A 360 0.87 2.90 15.61
N TRP A 361 -0.11 3.79 15.47
CA TRP A 361 0.14 5.23 15.34
C TRP A 361 -0.50 5.97 16.51
N ASN A 362 0.31 6.66 17.33
CA ASN A 362 -0.14 7.32 18.56
C ASN A 362 -0.96 6.39 19.48
N GLY A 363 -0.56 5.11 19.58
CA GLY A 363 -1.28 4.10 20.36
C GLY A 363 -2.59 3.60 19.74
N ASN A 364 -3.01 4.16 18.60
CA ASN A 364 -4.19 3.71 17.87
C ASN A 364 -3.85 2.60 16.88
N GLN A 365 -4.78 1.65 16.76
CA GLN A 365 -4.76 0.64 15.69
C GLN A 365 -4.75 1.32 14.31
N PRO A 366 -4.16 0.68 13.28
CA PRO A 366 -4.19 1.23 11.93
C PRO A 366 -5.61 1.47 11.43
N ALA A 367 -5.81 2.56 10.71
CA ALA A 367 -7.01 2.80 9.90
C ALA A 367 -7.01 1.88 8.68
N MET A 368 -7.32 0.59 8.89
CA MET A 368 -7.12 -0.40 7.85
C MET A 368 -8.09 -0.26 6.68
N LEU A 369 -7.52 -0.31 5.48
CA LEU A 369 -8.21 -0.62 4.23
C LEU A 369 -7.89 -2.08 3.90
N LEU A 370 -8.85 -2.85 3.40
CA LEU A 370 -8.58 -4.21 2.93
C LEU A 370 -8.45 -4.19 1.41
N SER A 371 -7.33 -4.71 0.91
CA SER A 371 -7.18 -5.04 -0.50
C SER A 371 -7.00 -6.55 -0.68
N SER A 372 -7.65 -7.09 -1.69
CA SER A 372 -7.55 -8.51 -2.08
C SER A 372 -7.37 -8.63 -3.59
N SER A 373 -6.81 -9.74 -4.06
CA SER A 373 -6.80 -10.00 -5.49
C SER A 373 -8.23 -10.34 -5.93
N SER A 374 -8.78 -9.53 -6.85
CA SER A 374 -10.08 -9.71 -7.50
C SER A 374 -11.16 -10.37 -6.63
N ALA A 375 -11.87 -9.59 -5.83
CA ALA A 375 -13.10 -10.08 -5.22
C ALA A 375 -14.08 -10.48 -6.35
N ILE A 376 -14.31 -11.78 -6.47
CA ILE A 376 -15.10 -12.41 -7.53
C ILE A 376 -16.48 -11.75 -7.62
N PRO A 377 -16.97 -11.39 -8.84
CA PRO A 377 -18.38 -11.07 -9.04
C PRO A 377 -19.20 -12.31 -8.72
N LEU A 378 -20.25 -12.16 -7.91
CA LEU A 378 -21.25 -13.20 -7.63
C LEU A 378 -21.54 -14.03 -8.88
N ALA A 379 -21.24 -15.31 -8.79
CA ALA A 379 -21.33 -16.27 -9.89
C ALA A 379 -22.75 -16.31 -10.51
N SER A 380 -22.80 -16.30 -11.84
CA SER A 380 -23.75 -17.12 -12.58
C SER A 380 -22.98 -17.88 -13.68
N SER A 381 -23.22 -19.18 -13.73
CA SER A 381 -22.49 -20.23 -14.44
C SER A 381 -22.81 -20.31 -15.96
N PRO A 382 -22.15 -21.18 -16.75
CA PRO A 382 -21.74 -20.93 -18.14
C PRO A 382 -22.65 -21.55 -19.23
N ALA A 383 -22.51 -21.09 -20.50
CA ALA A 383 -21.92 -21.87 -21.62
C ALA A 383 -22.36 -21.48 -23.06
N ILE A 384 -21.46 -21.76 -24.02
CA ILE A 384 -21.58 -22.09 -25.48
C ILE A 384 -21.47 -20.93 -26.52
N PRO A 385 -20.63 -21.07 -27.59
CA PRO A 385 -20.35 -20.00 -28.58
C PRO A 385 -21.37 -19.95 -29.73
N PRO A 386 -21.47 -18.85 -30.50
CA PRO A 386 -22.41 -18.75 -31.62
C PRO A 386 -21.75 -19.10 -32.97
N ALA A 387 -22.54 -19.73 -33.84
CA ALA A 387 -22.29 -19.80 -35.28
C ALA A 387 -23.26 -18.87 -36.04
N SER A 388 -22.69 -18.07 -36.95
CA SER A 388 -23.21 -17.50 -38.20
C SER A 388 -24.55 -16.73 -38.28
N SER A 389 -24.40 -15.45 -38.67
CA SER A 389 -25.28 -14.39 -39.25
C SER A 389 -26.38 -14.82 -40.27
N PRO A 390 -27.33 -13.95 -40.76
CA PRO A 390 -27.32 -12.47 -40.79
C PRO A 390 -28.65 -11.69 -40.51
N ALA A 391 -28.50 -10.36 -40.61
CA ALA A 391 -29.30 -9.18 -40.24
C ALA A 391 -30.79 -9.05 -40.67
N ILE A 392 -31.54 -8.19 -39.94
CA ILE A 392 -32.28 -6.95 -40.35
C ILE A 392 -33.01 -6.33 -39.11
N PRO A 393 -33.23 -5.00 -39.01
CA PRO A 393 -33.36 -4.28 -37.73
C PRO A 393 -34.81 -3.99 -37.31
N THR A 394 -35.09 -3.84 -36.00
CA THR A 394 -36.15 -2.96 -35.45
C THR A 394 -36.22 -2.99 -33.91
N ALA A 395 -36.47 -1.80 -33.34
CA ALA A 395 -37.10 -1.47 -32.06
C ALA A 395 -36.67 -2.20 -30.75
N GLY A 396 -36.18 -1.39 -29.79
CA GLY A 396 -35.66 -1.83 -28.50
C GLY A 396 -36.59 -2.75 -27.71
N ARG A 397 -36.04 -3.89 -27.28
CA ARG A 397 -36.64 -4.79 -26.29
C ARG A 397 -36.13 -4.42 -24.90
N ASP A 398 -37.07 -4.07 -24.03
CA ASP A 398 -36.86 -3.89 -22.59
C ASP A 398 -36.83 -5.26 -21.90
N GLU A 399 -35.63 -5.71 -21.54
CA GLU A 399 -35.34 -7.05 -21.01
C GLU A 399 -35.44 -7.13 -19.47
N THR A 400 -35.73 -6.01 -18.81
CA THR A 400 -35.79 -5.92 -17.34
C THR A 400 -37.19 -6.13 -16.76
N THR A 401 -38.24 -5.82 -17.52
CA THR A 401 -39.63 -5.87 -17.03
C THR A 401 -40.24 -7.29 -17.10
N ARG A 402 -39.85 -8.10 -18.09
CA ARG A 402 -40.37 -9.47 -18.30
C ARG A 402 -40.03 -10.45 -17.15
N PRO A 403 -38.79 -10.50 -16.62
CA PRO A 403 -38.45 -11.42 -15.52
C PRO A 403 -39.19 -11.09 -14.21
N LEU A 404 -39.40 -9.79 -13.96
CA LEU A 404 -40.11 -9.27 -12.79
C LEU A 404 -41.60 -9.65 -12.81
N ILE A 405 -42.25 -9.56 -13.97
CA ILE A 405 -43.64 -10.01 -14.14
C ILE A 405 -43.73 -11.53 -13.98
N ALA A 406 -42.83 -12.29 -14.62
CA ALA A 406 -42.79 -13.74 -14.49
C ALA A 406 -42.63 -14.19 -13.03
N SER A 407 -41.72 -13.56 -12.28
CA SER A 407 -41.52 -13.85 -10.85
C SER A 407 -42.72 -13.50 -9.98
N CYS A 408 -43.39 -12.37 -10.23
CA CYS A 408 -44.60 -11.99 -9.50
C CYS A 408 -45.78 -12.92 -9.80
N VAL A 409 -45.93 -13.36 -11.05
CA VAL A 409 -46.97 -14.32 -11.48
C VAL A 409 -46.74 -15.68 -10.83
N MET A 410 -45.49 -16.18 -10.82
CA MET A 410 -45.14 -17.44 -10.14
C MET A 410 -45.47 -17.37 -8.64
N LEU A 411 -45.12 -16.29 -7.95
CA LEU A 411 -45.39 -16.12 -6.52
C LEU A 411 -46.89 -16.00 -6.16
N ILE A 412 -47.74 -15.55 -7.08
CA ILE A 412 -49.19 -15.39 -6.85
C ILE A 412 -49.95 -16.69 -7.15
N PHE A 413 -49.48 -17.49 -8.10
CA PHE A 413 -50.27 -18.59 -8.68
C PHE A 413 -49.65 -19.99 -8.57
N ASP A 414 -48.34 -20.10 -8.29
CA ASP A 414 -47.64 -21.35 -7.95
C ASP A 414 -46.94 -21.16 -6.59
N PRO A 415 -47.68 -21.13 -5.47
CA PRO A 415 -47.06 -20.99 -4.16
C PRO A 415 -46.05 -22.14 -3.98
N PRO A 416 -44.79 -21.86 -3.59
CA PRO A 416 -43.80 -22.90 -3.34
C PRO A 416 -44.29 -23.83 -2.20
N PRO A 417 -43.75 -25.06 -2.10
CA PRO A 417 -44.23 -26.08 -1.15
C PRO A 417 -44.17 -25.65 0.33
N GLU A 418 -43.45 -24.57 0.66
CA GLU A 418 -43.42 -23.96 1.99
C GLU A 418 -44.36 -22.75 2.12
N PRO A 419 -45.05 -22.58 3.27
CA PRO A 419 -45.93 -21.45 3.50
C PRO A 419 -45.17 -20.12 3.52
N GLN A 420 -45.16 -19.42 2.39
CA GLN A 420 -44.60 -18.07 2.29
C GLN A 420 -45.51 -17.04 3.00
N PRO A 421 -44.95 -15.98 3.59
CA PRO A 421 -45.74 -14.96 4.27
C PRO A 421 -46.64 -14.20 3.28
N LYS A 422 -47.94 -14.07 3.60
CA LYS A 422 -48.96 -13.32 2.83
C LYS A 422 -48.51 -11.92 2.39
N MET A 423 -47.59 -11.31 3.15
CA MET A 423 -46.99 -10.01 2.88
C MET A 423 -46.17 -9.96 1.57
N LYS A 424 -45.54 -11.07 1.14
CA LYS A 424 -44.81 -11.14 -0.15
C LYS A 424 -45.76 -11.15 -1.35
N ILE A 425 -46.91 -11.81 -1.23
CA ILE A 425 -47.95 -11.87 -2.27
C ILE A 425 -48.62 -10.51 -2.46
N LEU A 426 -48.90 -9.80 -1.36
CA LEU A 426 -49.45 -8.43 -1.40
C LEU A 426 -48.52 -7.47 -2.16
N ARG A 427 -47.21 -7.51 -1.84
CA ARG A 427 -46.18 -6.71 -2.53
C ARG A 427 -46.08 -7.01 -4.03
N CYS A 428 -46.27 -8.27 -4.45
CA CYS A 428 -46.27 -8.61 -5.88
C CYS A 428 -47.50 -8.06 -6.60
N ARG A 429 -48.68 -8.10 -5.96
CA ARG A 429 -49.92 -7.55 -6.53
C ARG A 429 -49.84 -6.04 -6.72
N ASP A 430 -49.28 -5.32 -5.74
CA ASP A 430 -49.11 -3.87 -5.83
C ASP A 430 -48.08 -3.47 -6.88
N ARG A 431 -47.00 -4.26 -7.04
CA ARG A 431 -46.01 -4.08 -8.10
C ARG A 431 -46.57 -4.30 -9.50
N LEU A 432 -47.38 -5.34 -9.72
CA LEU A 432 -48.01 -5.58 -11.03
C LEU A 432 -48.99 -4.45 -11.40
N ARG A 433 -49.73 -3.89 -10.43
CA ARG A 433 -50.57 -2.70 -10.64
C ARG A 433 -49.75 -1.45 -10.99
N ALA A 434 -48.64 -1.22 -10.28
CA ALA A 434 -47.75 -0.10 -10.55
C ALA A 434 -47.15 -0.20 -11.97
N ILE A 435 -46.73 -1.40 -12.38
CA ILE A 435 -46.22 -1.65 -13.74
C ILE A 435 -47.28 -1.41 -14.80
N ALA A 436 -48.53 -1.88 -14.60
CA ALA A 436 -49.64 -1.61 -15.51
C ALA A 436 -49.93 -0.11 -15.64
N HIS A 437 -49.96 0.61 -14.52
CA HIS A 437 -50.23 2.06 -14.49
C HIS A 437 -49.11 2.86 -15.17
N ILE A 438 -47.84 2.55 -14.88
CA ILE A 438 -46.68 3.20 -15.52
C ILE A 438 -46.66 2.89 -17.02
N SER A 439 -46.99 1.67 -17.42
CA SER A 439 -46.98 1.28 -18.83
C SER A 439 -48.14 1.90 -19.63
N LYS A 440 -49.29 2.16 -18.99
CA LYS A 440 -50.41 2.91 -19.56
C LYS A 440 -50.05 4.38 -19.85
N ILE A 441 -49.22 4.97 -18.99
CA ILE A 441 -48.73 6.36 -19.16
C ILE A 441 -47.60 6.43 -20.20
N THR A 442 -46.73 5.42 -20.25
CA THR A 442 -45.52 5.45 -21.07
C THR A 442 -45.66 4.78 -22.44
N GLY A 443 -46.77 4.07 -22.71
CA GLY A 443 -47.02 3.34 -23.96
C GLY A 443 -46.09 2.14 -24.19
N ARG A 444 -45.35 1.71 -23.16
CA ARG A 444 -44.26 0.73 -23.29
C ARG A 444 -44.70 -0.73 -23.36
N LEU A 445 -45.96 -1.03 -23.05
CA LEU A 445 -46.57 -2.35 -23.19
C LEU A 445 -47.77 -2.25 -24.13
N SER A 446 -48.07 -3.32 -24.87
CA SER A 446 -49.23 -3.33 -25.74
C SER A 446 -50.52 -3.10 -24.93
N PRO A 447 -51.52 -2.40 -25.47
CA PRO A 447 -52.79 -2.16 -24.77
C PRO A 447 -53.44 -3.44 -24.24
N ALA A 448 -53.36 -4.54 -25.00
CA ALA A 448 -53.83 -5.86 -24.60
C ALA A 448 -53.11 -6.41 -23.34
N TYR A 449 -51.81 -6.12 -23.19
CA TYR A 449 -51.02 -6.57 -22.04
C TYR A 449 -51.31 -5.74 -20.79
N VAL A 450 -51.52 -4.43 -20.95
CA VAL A 450 -51.95 -3.54 -19.86
C VAL A 450 -53.35 -3.93 -19.36
N GLU A 451 -54.28 -4.20 -20.28
CA GLU A 451 -55.62 -4.68 -19.96
C GLU A 451 -55.59 -6.05 -19.24
N ALA A 452 -54.74 -6.97 -19.69
CA ALA A 452 -54.54 -8.26 -19.03
C ALA A 452 -54.06 -8.12 -17.58
N LEU A 453 -53.08 -7.24 -17.32
CA LEU A 453 -52.57 -6.98 -15.97
C LEU A 453 -53.62 -6.33 -15.05
N GLU A 454 -54.51 -5.50 -15.59
CA GLU A 454 -55.64 -4.91 -14.85
C GLU A 454 -56.69 -5.97 -14.48
N GLN A 455 -56.85 -7.04 -15.28
CA GLN A 455 -57.81 -8.13 -15.03
C GLN A 455 -57.29 -9.27 -14.12
N VAL A 456 -55.99 -9.28 -13.77
CA VAL A 456 -55.36 -10.29 -12.86
C VAL A 456 -56.18 -10.58 -11.58
N PRO A 457 -56.82 -9.60 -10.91
CA PRO A 457 -57.69 -9.87 -9.76
C PRO A 457 -58.89 -10.80 -10.02
N LYS A 458 -59.41 -10.84 -11.26
CA LYS A 458 -60.59 -11.64 -11.64
C LYS A 458 -60.26 -13.13 -11.79
N PHE A 459 -59.02 -13.46 -12.14
CA PHE A 459 -58.56 -14.84 -12.32
C PHE A 459 -58.12 -15.54 -11.02
N LYS A 460 -58.35 -14.90 -9.86
CA LYS A 460 -57.99 -15.43 -8.53
C LYS A 460 -58.48 -16.85 -8.27
N LYS A 461 -59.57 -17.27 -8.91
CA LYS A 461 -60.18 -18.61 -8.75
C LYS A 461 -59.86 -19.59 -9.89
N ASN A 462 -59.16 -19.20 -10.96
CA ASN A 462 -58.88 -20.09 -12.09
C ASN A 462 -57.45 -19.87 -12.67
N PRO A 463 -56.40 -20.35 -11.98
CA PRO A 463 -54.99 -20.02 -12.27
C PRO A 463 -54.46 -20.59 -13.59
N SER A 464 -55.01 -21.72 -14.03
CA SER A 464 -54.62 -22.41 -15.28
C SER A 464 -55.00 -21.59 -16.51
N LEU A 465 -56.17 -20.93 -16.50
CA LEU A 465 -56.65 -20.14 -17.62
C LEU A 465 -55.79 -18.89 -17.85
N LEU A 466 -55.40 -18.19 -16.78
CA LEU A 466 -54.51 -17.02 -16.85
C LEU A 466 -53.09 -17.40 -17.28
N ARG A 467 -52.57 -18.56 -16.84
CA ARG A 467 -51.24 -19.05 -17.24
C ARG A 467 -51.17 -19.34 -18.74
N ASN A 468 -52.20 -19.97 -19.30
CA ASN A 468 -52.29 -20.22 -20.73
C ASN A 468 -52.43 -18.91 -21.52
N TYR A 469 -53.22 -17.97 -21.02
CA TYR A 469 -53.41 -16.65 -21.62
C TYR A 469 -52.14 -15.77 -21.60
N LEU A 470 -51.38 -15.77 -20.49
CA LEU A 470 -50.10 -15.05 -20.41
C LEU A 470 -48.98 -15.71 -21.22
N ARG A 471 -49.01 -17.04 -21.39
CA ARG A 471 -48.08 -17.77 -22.26
C ARG A 471 -48.34 -17.51 -23.75
N SER A 472 -49.58 -17.27 -24.17
CA SER A 472 -49.87 -16.88 -25.55
C SER A 472 -49.46 -15.44 -25.92
N LEU A 473 -48.96 -14.66 -24.95
CA LEU A 473 -48.50 -13.27 -25.12
C LEU A 473 -46.96 -13.13 -25.15
N VAL A 474 -46.22 -14.23 -24.99
CA VAL A 474 -44.74 -14.34 -25.13
C VAL A 474 -44.44 -15.04 -26.44
#